data_AF-A0A6I4YAH9-F1
#
_entry.id   AF-A0A6I4YAH9-F1
#
_cell.length_a   1.000
_cell.length_b   1.000
_cell.length_c   1.000
_cell.angle_alpha   90.00
_cell.angle_beta   90.00
_cell.angle_gamma   90.00
#
_symmetry.space_group_name_H-M   'P 1'
#
loop_
_entity.id
_entity.type
_entity.pdbx_description
1 polymer ?
#
loop_
_entity_poly.entity_id
_entity_poly.type
_entity_poly.pdbx_seq_one_letter_code
_entity_poly.pdbx_strand_id
1 'polypeptide(L)'
;MQILSRLIVTFGIIILIAAALLLGKDVIDINQLHAVAYANKSNEGPSPVNNVMITAGLAALGGLLTGLGVTLPARRPRVRTPH
;
A
#
# COMPACT_ATOMS: atom_id res chain seq x y z
N MET A 1 3.92 14.32 19.92
CA MET A 1 3.84 14.27 18.44
C MET A 1 4.73 13.16 17.84
N GLN A 2 5.94 12.90 18.35
CA GLN A 2 6.81 11.84 17.80
C GLN A 2 6.19 10.42 17.84
N ILE A 3 5.48 10.06 18.91
CA ILE A 3 4.83 8.74 19.04
C ILE A 3 3.73 8.58 17.98
N LEU A 4 2.89 9.60 17.78
CA LEU A 4 1.84 9.56 16.77
C LEU A 4 2.41 9.44 15.34
N SER A 5 3.44 10.22 15.01
CA SER A 5 4.15 10.10 13.72
C SER A 5 4.72 8.69 13.53
N ARG A 6 5.39 8.12 14.54
CA ARG A 6 5.89 6.73 14.48
C ARG A 6 4.77 5.72 14.26
N LEU A 7 3.65 5.84 14.97
CA LEU A 7 2.51 4.94 14.80
C LEU A 7 1.94 5.02 13.38
N ILE A 8 1.74 6.23 12.85
CA ILE A 8 1.24 6.46 11.49
C ILE A 8 2.20 5.83 10.45
N VAL A 9 3.51 6.04 10.60
CA VAL A 9 4.51 5.42 9.71
C VAL A 9 4.45 3.90 9.80
N THR A 10 4.43 3.33 11.01
CA THR A 10 4.38 1.88 11.20
C THR A 10 3.13 1.28 10.55
N PHE A 11 1.97 1.88 10.76
CA PHE A 11 0.73 1.42 10.11
C PHE A 11 0.79 1.54 8.59
N GLY A 12 1.30 2.66 8.05
CA GLY A 12 1.48 2.84 6.62
C GLY A 12 2.39 1.76 6.01
N ILE A 13 3.50 1.44 6.67
CA ILE A 13 4.42 0.38 6.22
C ILE A 13 3.74 -1.00 6.24
N ILE A 14 2.99 -1.33 7.29
CA ILE A 14 2.26 -2.61 7.37
C ILE A 14 1.26 -2.72 6.21
N ILE A 15 0.51 -1.65 5.92
CA ILE A 15 -0.43 -1.62 4.81
C ILE A 15 0.30 -1.77 3.47
N LEU A 16 1.45 -1.12 3.29
CA LEU A 16 2.26 -1.26 2.08
C LEU A 16 2.79 -2.68 1.89
N ILE A 17 3.22 -3.36 2.96
CA ILE A 17 3.65 -4.76 2.89
C ILE A 17 2.47 -5.65 2.45
N ALA A 18 1.29 -5.46 3.05
CA ALA A 18 0.10 -6.21 2.65
C ALA A 18 -0.28 -5.96 1.18
N ALA A 19 -0.23 -4.70 0.74
CA ALA A 19 -0.48 -4.33 -0.66
C ALA A 19 0.54 -4.96 -1.62
N ALA A 20 1.82 -5.03 -1.24
CA ALA A 20 2.86 -5.69 -2.05
C ALA A 20 2.62 -7.20 -2.21
N LEU A 21 2.17 -7.88 -1.15
CA LEU A 21 1.80 -9.30 -1.23
C LEU A 21 0.59 -9.52 -2.15
N LEU A 22 -0.44 -8.67 -2.01
CA LEU A 22 -1.62 -8.74 -2.88
C LEU A 22 -1.29 -8.43 -4.34
N LEU A 23 -0.38 -7.49 -4.60
CA LEU A 23 0.10 -7.19 -5.95
C LEU A 23 0.74 -8.41 -6.61
N GLY A 24 1.54 -9.18 -5.86
CA GLY A 24 2.10 -10.44 -6.35
C GLY A 24 1.02 -11.45 -6.75
N LYS A 25 -0.05 -11.55 -5.95
CA LYS A 25 -1.22 -12.39 -6.27
C LYS A 25 -1.96 -11.89 -7.51
N ASP A 26 -2.21 -10.59 -7.62
CA ASP A 26 -2.93 -10.02 -8.76
C ASP A 26 -2.20 -10.28 -10.09
N VAL A 27 -0.86 -10.22 -10.09
CA VAL A 27 -0.05 -10.59 -11.27
C VAL A 27 -0.28 -12.04 -11.69
N ILE A 28 -0.35 -12.97 -10.72
CA ILE A 28 -0.61 -14.39 -11.00
C ILE A 28 -2.02 -14.56 -11.57
N ASP A 29 -3.03 -13.98 -10.93
CA ASP A 29 -4.44 -14.12 -11.33
C ASP A 29 -4.67 -13.55 -12.74
N ILE A 30 -4.09 -12.39 -13.06
CA ILE A 30 -4.18 -11.77 -14.39
C ILE A 30 -3.49 -12.64 -15.45
N ASN A 31 -2.30 -13.16 -15.15
CA ASN A 31 -1.60 -14.04 -16.08
C ASN A 31 -2.35 -15.34 -16.34
N GLN A 32 -2.98 -15.91 -15.31
CA GLN A 32 -3.84 -17.08 -15.46
C GLN A 32 -5.08 -16.77 -16.31
N LEU A 33 -5.74 -15.64 -16.07
CA LEU A 33 -6.88 -15.23 -16.88
C LEU A 33 -6.49 -15.02 -18.34
N HIS A 34 -5.34 -14.40 -18.62
CA HIS A 34 -4.80 -14.27 -19.97
C HIS A 34 -4.52 -15.63 -20.63
N ALA A 35 -3.95 -16.58 -19.89
CA ALA A 35 -3.72 -17.93 -20.40
C ALA A 35 -5.03 -18.65 -20.75
N VAL A 36 -6.05 -18.55 -19.88
CA VAL A 36 -7.39 -19.11 -20.11
C VAL A 36 -8.08 -18.45 -21.31
N ALA A 37 -8.04 -17.12 -21.40
CA ALA A 37 -8.64 -16.37 -22.49
C ALA A 37 -8.01 -16.73 -23.85
N TYR A 38 -6.68 -16.87 -23.88
CA TYR A 38 -5.96 -17.26 -25.09
C TYR A 38 -6.25 -18.71 -25.50
N ALA A 39 -6.26 -19.64 -24.54
CA ALA A 39 -6.51 -21.05 -24.80
C ALA A 39 -7.95 -21.32 -25.27
N ASN A 40 -8.93 -20.65 -24.66
CA ASN A 40 -10.35 -20.93 -24.89
C ASN A 40 -11.00 -19.98 -25.90
N LYS A 41 -10.30 -18.93 -26.37
CA LYS A 41 -10.87 -17.81 -27.14
C LYS A 41 -12.17 -17.28 -26.52
N SER A 42 -12.22 -17.29 -25.20
CA SER A 42 -13.40 -17.04 -24.39
C SER A 42 -13.06 -15.97 -23.35
N ASN A 43 -14.02 -15.09 -23.08
CA ASN A 43 -13.92 -14.09 -22.01
C ASN A 43 -14.50 -14.61 -20.68
N GLU A 44 -14.76 -15.91 -20.56
CA GLU A 44 -15.28 -16.51 -19.35
C GLU A 44 -14.14 -16.90 -18.41
N GLY A 45 -14.14 -16.28 -17.23
CA GLY A 45 -13.19 -16.55 -16.16
C GLY A 45 -13.46 -15.67 -14.94
N PRO A 46 -12.99 -16.08 -13.75
CA PRO A 46 -13.10 -15.25 -12.56
C PRO A 46 -12.33 -13.94 -12.75
N SER A 47 -13.03 -12.81 -12.62
CA SER A 47 -12.44 -11.48 -12.80
C SER A 47 -11.62 -11.06 -11.58
N PRO A 48 -10.32 -10.74 -11.73
CA PRO A 48 -9.49 -10.27 -10.63
C PRO A 48 -9.69 -8.77 -10.32
N VAL A 49 -10.55 -8.07 -11.06
CA VAL A 49 -10.69 -6.59 -10.99
C VAL A 49 -10.93 -6.09 -9.57
N ASN A 50 -11.81 -6.74 -8.81
CA ASN A 50 -12.10 -6.30 -7.44
C ASN A 50 -10.88 -6.42 -6.52
N ASN A 51 -10.08 -7.47 -6.68
CA ASN A 51 -8.83 -7.64 -5.91
C ASN A 51 -7.82 -6.57 -6.30
N VAL A 52 -7.64 -6.32 -7.59
CA VAL A 52 -6.76 -5.25 -8.11
C VAL A 52 -7.16 -3.89 -7.55
N MET A 53 -8.46 -3.59 -7.47
CA MET A 53 -8.95 -2.35 -6.88
C MET A 53 -8.64 -2.25 -5.38
N ILE A 54 -8.80 -3.35 -4.63
CA ILE A 54 -8.44 -3.39 -3.21
C ILE A 54 -6.93 -3.17 -3.05
N THR A 55 -6.09 -3.85 -3.82
CA THR A 55 -4.64 -3.70 -3.81
C THR A 55 -4.23 -2.25 -4.10
N ALA A 56 -4.82 -1.63 -5.12
CA ALA A 56 -4.57 -0.24 -5.47
C ALA A 56 -4.98 0.72 -4.35
N GLY A 57 -6.15 0.51 -3.75
CA GLY A 57 -6.63 1.30 -2.62
C GLY A 57 -5.71 1.20 -1.40
N LEU A 58 -5.28 -0.02 -1.05
CA LEU A 58 -4.34 -0.26 0.05
C LEU A 58 -2.97 0.37 -0.23
N ALA A 59 -2.44 0.23 -1.45
CA ALA A 59 -1.17 0.84 -1.84
C ALA A 59 -1.22 2.37 -1.71
N ALA A 60 -2.30 2.99 -2.19
CA ALA A 60 -2.51 4.44 -2.09
C ALA A 60 -2.61 4.90 -0.63
N LEU A 61 -3.41 4.21 0.19
CA LEU A 61 -3.57 4.52 1.61
C LEU A 61 -2.27 4.32 2.39
N GLY A 62 -1.58 3.20 2.16
CA GLY A 62 -0.29 2.90 2.80
C GLY A 62 0.77 3.94 2.44
N GLY A 63 0.91 4.28 1.16
CA GLY A 63 1.85 5.30 0.69
C GLY A 63 1.56 6.68 1.28
N LEU A 64 0.29 7.08 1.33
CA LEU A 64 -0.14 8.34 1.94
C LEU A 64 0.16 8.37 3.44
N LEU A 65 -0.18 7.33 4.19
CA LEU A 65 0.08 7.26 5.63
C LEU A 65 1.59 7.28 5.93
N THR A 66 2.39 6.50 5.21
CA THR A 66 3.85 6.52 5.37
C THR A 66 4.42 7.90 5.05
N GLY A 67 3.99 8.55 3.95
CA GLY A 67 4.45 9.90 3.58
C GLY A 67 4.09 10.96 4.62
N LEU A 68 2.85 10.97 5.11
CA LEU A 68 2.41 11.88 6.18
C LEU A 68 3.18 11.64 7.49
N GLY A 69 3.36 10.38 7.87
CA GLY A 69 4.09 10.01 9.07
C GLY A 69 5.54 10.48 9.07
N VAL A 70 6.22 10.39 7.93
CA VAL A 70 7.63 10.82 7.75
C VAL A 70 7.78 12.33 7.72
N THR A 71 6.82 13.05 7.14
CA THR A 71 6.88 14.51 6.97
C THR A 71 6.44 15.32 8.19
N LEU A 72 5.79 14.67 9.17
CA LEU A 72 5.39 15.32 10.42
C LEU A 72 6.62 15.86 11.18
N PRO A 73 6.71 17.18 11.42
CA PRO A 73 7.87 17.78 12.07
C PRO A 73 7.98 17.29 13.52
N ALA A 74 9.08 16.58 13.83
CA ALA A 74 9.46 16.33 15.21
C ALA A 74 9.74 17.69 15.86
N ARG A 75 8.83 18.15 16.74
CA ARG A 75 9.07 19.34 17.58
C ARG A 75 10.42 19.16 18.28
N ARG A 76 11.47 19.80 17.76
CA ARG A 76 12.76 19.90 18.45
C ARG A 76 12.48 20.64 19.76
N PRO A 77 12.91 20.12 20.92
CA PRO A 77 12.89 20.91 22.14
C PRO A 77 13.61 22.22 21.83
N ARG A 78 12.93 23.35 22.02
CA ARG A 78 13.54 24.67 21.89
C ARG A 78 14.68 24.67 22.90
N VAL A 79 15.92 24.55 22.43
CA VAL A 79 17.10 24.69 23.28
C VAL A 79 17.02 26.12 23.81
N ARG A 80 16.57 26.28 25.05
CA ARG A 80 16.69 27.55 25.78
C ARG A 80 18.18 27.69 26.05
N THR A 81 18.87 28.48 25.22
CA THR A 81 20.18 29.02 25.56
C THR A 81 20.01 29.94 26.78
N PRO A 82 20.66 29.66 27.92
CA PRO A 82 20.77 30.64 28.99
C PRO A 82 21.78 31.70 28.55
N HIS A 83 21.35 32.97 28.56
CA HIS A 83 22.23 34.15 28.56
C HIS A 83 22.21 34.74 29.96
#